data_AF-A0A3N5NE58-F1
#
_entry.id   AF-A0A3N5NE58-F1
#
_cell.length_a   1.000
_cell.length_b   1.000
_cell.length_c   1.000
_cell.angle_alpha   90.00
_cell.angle_beta   90.00
_cell.angle_gamma   90.00
#
_symmetry.space_group_name_H-M   'P 1'
#
loop_
_entity.id
_entity.type
_entity.pdbx_description
1 polymer ?
#
loop_
_entity_poly.entity_id
_entity_poly.type
_entity_poly.pdbx_seq_one_letter_code
_entity_poly.pdbx_strand_id
1 'polypeptide(L)' 'MSARERLGLYVPIEPYRQQHLKVDDKHEIFFEECGNPRGKPVVIVHGGPG' A
#
# COMPACT_ATOMS: atom_id res chain seq x y z
N MET A 1 16.99 -18.27 -8.63
CA MET A 1 16.45 -17.68 -7.38
C MET A 1 16.17 -18.78 -6.38
N SER A 2 16.82 -18.73 -5.21
CA SER A 2 16.51 -19.59 -4.08
C SER A 2 15.08 -19.31 -3.56
N ALA A 3 14.49 -20.24 -2.81
CA ALA A 3 13.19 -20.01 -2.19
C ALA A 3 13.21 -18.80 -1.24
N ARG A 4 14.34 -18.56 -0.56
CA ARG A 4 14.54 -17.39 0.30
C ARG A 4 14.50 -16.07 -0.48
N GLU A 5 15.08 -16.03 -1.68
CA GLU A 5 15.05 -14.83 -2.54
C GLU A 5 13.65 -14.52 -3.08
N ARG A 6 12.78 -15.54 -3.22
CA ARG A 6 11.40 -15.34 -3.70
C ARG A 6 10.39 -14.99 -2.59
N LEU A 7 10.68 -15.36 -1.34
CA LEU A 7 9.77 -15.19 -0.21
C LEU A 7 10.15 -14.04 0.72
N GLY A 8 11.29 -13.38 0.48
CA GLY A 8 11.66 -12.14 1.14
C GLY A 8 10.83 -10.94 0.65
N LEU A 9 11.00 -9.80 1.32
CA LEU A 9 10.46 -8.54 0.82
C LEU A 9 11.12 -8.16 -0.51
N TYR A 10 10.35 -7.52 -1.38
CA TYR A 10 10.90 -6.85 -2.56
C TYR A 10 11.77 -5.66 -2.15
N VAL A 11 12.55 -5.13 -3.11
CA VAL A 11 13.31 -3.90 -2.88
C VAL A 11 12.37 -2.76 -2.47
N PRO A 12 12.81 -1.82 -1.62
CA PRO A 12 12.01 -0.65 -1.27
C PRO A 12 11.63 0.15 -2.51
N ILE A 13 10.42 0.72 -2.49
CA ILE A 13 9.88 1.59 -3.54
C ILE A 13 9.15 2.75 -2.90
N GLU A 14 9.06 3.86 -3.64
CA GLU A 14 8.21 4.99 -3.28
C GLU A 14 6.79 4.81 -3.84
N PRO A 15 5.75 5.34 -3.17
CA PRO A 15 4.41 5.38 -3.71
C PRO A 15 4.35 6.26 -4.98
N TYR A 16 3.52 5.87 -5.94
CA TYR A 16 3.27 6.70 -7.13
C TYR A 16 2.12 7.69 -6.92
N ARG A 17 1.33 7.50 -5.87
CA ARG A 17 0.24 8.39 -5.46
C ARG A 17 0.07 8.33 -3.95
N GLN A 18 -0.14 9.50 -3.34
CA GLN A 18 -0.47 9.66 -1.93
C GLN A 18 -1.63 10.65 -1.83
N GLN A 19 -2.66 10.32 -1.07
CA GLN A 19 -3.86 11.16 -0.94
C GLN A 19 -4.51 11.01 0.43
N HIS A 20 -5.37 11.99 0.76
CA HIS A 20 -6.33 11.90 1.86
C HIS A 20 -7.72 11.73 1.26
N LEU A 21 -8.42 10.68 1.65
CA LEU A 21 -9.80 10.40 1.26
C LEU A 21 -10.73 10.95 2.35
N LYS A 22 -11.49 11.99 2.03
CA LYS A 22 -12.57 12.46 2.90
C LYS A 22 -13.68 11.41 2.96
N VAL A 23 -13.95 10.88 4.15
CA VAL A 23 -14.96 9.82 4.36
C VAL A 23 -16.22 10.33 5.07
N ASP A 24 -16.09 11.43 5.81
CA ASP A 24 -17.21 12.19 6.38
C ASP A 24 -16.79 13.66 6.58
N ASP A 25 -17.58 14.46 7.31
CA ASP A 25 -17.30 15.88 7.54
C ASP A 25 -16.10 16.16 8.46
N LYS A 26 -15.62 15.16 9.21
CA LYS A 26 -14.58 15.29 10.23
C LYS A 26 -13.32 14.49 9.91
N HIS A 27 -13.45 13.35 9.25
CA HIS A 27 -12.41 12.36 9.08
C HIS A 27 -11.95 12.27 7.62
N GLU A 28 -10.63 12.28 7.47
CA GLU A 28 -9.95 11.96 6.22
C GLU A 28 -8.99 10.80 6.47
N ILE A 29 -8.98 9.82 5.56
CA ILE A 29 -8.10 8.66 5.63
C ILE A 29 -6.94 8.86 4.67
N PHE A 30 -5.72 8.88 5.20
CA PHE A 30 -4.52 8.82 4.37
C PHE A 30 -4.37 7.45 3.70
N PHE A 31 -4.05 7.44 2.41
CA PHE A 31 -3.70 6.22 1.69
C PHE A 31 -2.63 6.49 0.63
N GLU A 32 -1.98 5.41 0.22
CA GLU A 32 -0.97 5.41 -0.84
C GLU A 32 -1.24 4.30 -1.84
N GLU A 33 -0.83 4.52 -3.10
CA GLU A 33 -0.81 3.49 -4.13
C GLU A 33 0.64 3.26 -4.59
N CYS A 34 1.07 1.99 -4.58
CA CYS A 34 2.43 1.56 -4.91
C CYS A 34 2.43 0.47 -5.99
N GLY A 35 3.56 0.31 -6.68
CA GLY A 35 3.73 -0.74 -7.71
C GLY A 35 3.22 -0.32 -9.09
N ASN A 36 2.53 -1.22 -9.80
CA ASN A 36 2.08 -0.99 -11.18
C ASN A 36 0.62 -0.50 -11.21
N PRO A 37 0.31 0.73 -11.69
CA PRO A 37 -1.06 1.24 -11.79
C PRO A 37 -2.00 0.43 -12.70
N ARG A 38 -1.45 -0.42 -13.58
CA ARG A 38 -2.19 -1.36 -14.43
C ARG A 38 -2.04 -2.83 -13.99
N GLY A 39 -1.53 -3.05 -12.78
CA GLY A 39 -1.32 -4.38 -12.20
C GLY A 39 -2.61 -4.98 -11.61
N LYS A 40 -2.47 -6.13 -10.94
CA LYS A 40 -3.56 -6.72 -10.17
C LYS A 40 -3.82 -5.87 -8.90
N PRO A 41 -5.06 -5.47 -8.60
CA PRO A 41 -5.35 -4.65 -7.43
C PRO A 41 -5.23 -5.45 -6.13
N VAL A 42 -4.68 -4.83 -5.09
CA VAL A 42 -4.52 -5.36 -3.72
C VAL A 42 -4.68 -4.21 -2.73
N VAL A 43 -5.37 -4.44 -1.61
CA VAL A 43 -5.50 -3.49 -0.49
C VAL A 43 -4.81 -4.09 0.74
N ILE A 44 -4.00 -3.29 1.42
CA ILE A 44 -3.34 -3.68 2.67
C ILE A 44 -4.02 -2.96 3.83
N VAL A 45 -4.41 -3.72 4.85
CA VAL A 45 -5.00 -3.21 6.10
C VAL A 45 -4.03 -3.56 7.23
N HIS A 46 -3.59 -2.57 8.00
CA HIS A 46 -2.66 -2.80 9.10
C HIS A 46 -3.34 -3.52 10.28
N GLY A 47 -2.52 -4.18 11.11
CA GLY A 47 -2.97 -4.73 12.40
C GLY A 47 -3.03 -3.64 13.48
N GLY A 48 -3.62 -3.94 14.65
CA GLY A 48 -3.81 -2.93 15.71
C GLY A 48 -5.03 -3.21 16.59
N PRO A 49 -5.72 -2.18 17.10
CA PRO A 49 -6.12 -0.93 16.42
C PRO A 49 -5.16 0.27 16.56
N GLY A 50 -5.28 1.24 15.64
CA GLY A 50 -4.58 2.53 15.60
C GLY A 50 -5.03 3.37 14.41
#